data_AF-A0A4D7AN65-F1
#
_entry.id   AF-A0A4D7AN65-F1
#
_cell.length_a   1.000
_cell.length_b   1.000
_cell.length_c   1.000
_cell.angle_alpha   90.00
_cell.angle_beta   90.00
_cell.angle_gamma   90.00
#
_symmetry.space_group_name_H-M   'P 1'
#
loop_
_entity.id
_entity.type
_entity.pdbx_description
1 polymer ?
#
loop_
_entity_poly.entity_id
_entity_poly.type
_entity_poly.pdbx_seq_one_letter_code
_entity_poly.pdbx_strand_id
1 'polypeptide(L)'
;MKHCQICNAYFDAPMVREGTDPTVFPGYRYREELCPVCGQSYIEDAAVCPICKDYMPAGVILCKSCRRSLLSRFRGFADTLREEEEDQLDEWLDGRSIKERSEFR
;
A
#
# COMPACT_ATOMS: atom_id res chain seq x y z
N MET A 1 -11.81 -5.44 -7.25
CA MET A 1 -11.36 -6.27 -6.12
C MET A 1 -11.13 -5.38 -4.93
N LYS A 2 -11.38 -5.88 -3.72
CA LYS A 2 -11.34 -5.11 -2.47
C LYS A 2 -10.20 -5.58 -1.56
N HIS A 3 -9.77 -4.69 -0.69
CA HIS A 3 -8.74 -4.90 0.31
C HIS A 3 -9.23 -4.44 1.68
N CYS A 4 -9.03 -5.24 2.72
CA CYS A 4 -9.29 -4.82 4.10
C CYS A 4 -8.03 -4.25 4.74
N GLN A 5 -8.08 -3.00 5.20
CA GLN A 5 -6.94 -2.33 5.83
C GLN A 5 -6.54 -2.94 7.19
N ILE A 6 -7.44 -3.68 7.84
CA ILE A 6 -7.21 -4.24 9.18
C ILE A 6 -6.51 -5.60 9.10
N CYS A 7 -7.07 -6.55 8.35
CA CYS A 7 -6.53 -7.91 8.25
C CYS A 7 -5.69 -8.14 6.99
N ASN A 8 -5.56 -7.12 6.12
CA ASN A 8 -4.82 -7.16 4.86
C ASN A 8 -5.31 -8.27 3.90
N ALA A 9 -6.57 -8.70 4.07
CA ALA A 9 -7.22 -9.66 3.18
C ALA A 9 -7.66 -8.98 1.89
N TYR A 10 -7.55 -9.74 0.80
CA TYR A 10 -8.04 -9.34 -0.51
C TYR A 10 -9.21 -10.24 -0.92
N PHE A 11 -10.27 -9.66 -1.46
CA PHE A 11 -11.52 -10.37 -1.76
C PHE A 11 -12.31 -9.67 -2.87
N ASP A 12 -13.13 -10.42 -3.59
CA ASP A 12 -13.88 -9.88 -4.74
C ASP A 12 -15.04 -8.99 -4.33
N ALA A 13 -15.78 -9.40 -3.29
CA ALA A 13 -16.95 -8.69 -2.79
C ALA A 13 -16.97 -8.64 -1.24
N PRO A 14 -17.35 -7.51 -0.64
CA PRO A 14 -17.55 -7.42 0.80
C PRO A 14 -18.77 -8.24 1.24
N MET A 15 -18.79 -8.63 2.51
CA MET A 15 -19.99 -9.11 3.17
C MET A 15 -20.92 -7.93 3.43
N VAL A 16 -22.19 -8.04 3.01
CA VAL A 16 -23.18 -6.98 3.21
C VAL A 16 -24.07 -7.33 4.40
N ARG A 17 -24.12 -6.44 5.39
CA ARG A 17 -25.05 -6.54 6.52
C ARG A 17 -26.11 -5.46 6.41
N GLU A 18 -27.37 -5.89 6.43
CA GLU A 18 -28.53 -5.00 6.38
C GLU A 18 -29.36 -5.15 7.65
N GLY A 19 -29.94 -4.05 8.12
CA GLY A 19 -30.80 -4.06 9.30
C GLY A 19 -31.63 -2.81 9.42
N THR A 20 -32.55 -2.82 10.37
CA THR A 20 -33.34 -1.66 10.77
C THR A 20 -32.89 -1.20 12.15
N ASP A 21 -32.65 0.09 12.32
CA ASP A 21 -32.36 0.67 13.63
C ASP A 21 -33.51 1.58 14.07
N PRO A 22 -34.38 1.12 15.00
CA PRO A 22 -35.51 1.92 15.47
C PRO A 22 -35.08 3.08 16.38
N THR A 23 -33.81 3.16 16.79
CA THR A 23 -33.30 4.21 17.69
C THR A 23 -32.95 5.51 16.96
N VAL A 24 -32.74 5.48 15.63
CA VAL A 24 -32.45 6.67 14.82
C VAL A 24 -33.74 7.38 14.41
N PHE A 25 -34.63 6.68 13.69
CA PHE A 25 -36.02 7.08 13.44
C PHE A 25 -36.83 5.88 12.92
N PRO A 26 -38.17 5.88 13.05
CA PRO A 26 -39.02 4.79 12.57
C PRO A 26 -38.80 4.50 11.08
N GLY A 27 -38.40 3.27 10.77
CA GLY A 27 -38.15 2.83 9.39
C GLY A 27 -36.75 3.09 8.84
N TYR A 28 -35.81 3.61 9.64
CA TYR A 28 -34.41 3.72 9.22
C TYR A 28 -33.82 2.33 8.93
N ARG A 29 -33.20 2.18 7.75
CA ARG A 29 -32.48 0.98 7.31
C ARG A 29 -31.03 1.34 7.10
N TYR A 30 -30.12 0.49 7.59
CA TYR A 30 -28.70 0.61 7.33
C TYR A 30 -28.21 -0.55 6.47
N ARG A 31 -27.16 -0.27 5.69
CA ARG A 31 -26.41 -1.24 4.91
C ARG A 31 -24.93 -0.98 5.15
N GLU A 32 -24.23 -1.98 5.65
CA GLU A 32 -22.81 -1.90 5.96
C GLU A 32 -22.03 -2.94 5.14
N GLU A 33 -20.92 -2.52 4.56
CA GLU A 33 -19.99 -3.39 3.84
C GLU A 33 -18.84 -3.78 4.77
N LEU A 34 -18.69 -5.09 4.99
CA LEU A 34 -17.78 -5.67 5.96
C LEU A 34 -16.79 -6.61 5.29
N CYS A 35 -15.57 -6.66 5.81
CA CYS A 35 -14.58 -7.62 5.37
C CYS A 35 -15.09 -9.05 5.67
N PRO A 36 -15.13 -9.96 4.68
CA PRO A 36 -15.62 -11.31 4.89
C PRO A 36 -14.70 -12.16 5.79
N VAL A 37 -13.49 -11.69 6.08
CA VAL A 37 -12.51 -12.40 6.93
C VAL A 37 -12.57 -11.95 8.39
N CYS A 38 -12.56 -10.63 8.64
CA CYS A 38 -12.49 -10.10 10.01
C CYS A 38 -13.73 -9.30 10.45
N GLY A 39 -14.71 -9.10 9.58
CA GLY A 39 -15.96 -8.39 9.90
C GLY A 39 -15.83 -6.89 10.10
N GLN A 40 -14.71 -6.27 9.71
CA GLN A 40 -14.46 -4.83 9.84
C GLN A 40 -14.89 -4.07 8.58
N SER A 41 -15.35 -2.82 8.73
CA SER A 41 -15.83 -1.96 7.63
C SER A 41 -14.73 -1.16 6.91
N TYR A 42 -13.48 -1.27 7.35
CA TYR A 42 -12.32 -0.60 6.72
C TYR A 42 -11.89 -1.33 5.45
N ILE A 43 -12.64 -1.12 4.38
CA ILE A 43 -12.45 -1.73 3.06
C ILE A 43 -12.12 -0.65 2.03
N GLU A 44 -11.12 -0.90 1.22
CA GLU A 44 -10.70 -0.06 0.11
C GLU A 44 -10.59 -0.87 -1.18
N ASP A 45 -10.35 -0.18 -2.30
CA ASP A 45 -10.07 -0.85 -3.57
C ASP A 45 -8.66 -1.44 -3.59
N ALA A 46 -8.52 -2.59 -4.24
CA ALA A 46 -7.24 -3.20 -4.54
C ALA A 46 -6.83 -2.94 -6.00
N ALA A 47 -5.53 -2.81 -6.23
CA ALA A 47 -4.89 -2.78 -7.53
C ALA A 47 -4.03 -4.03 -7.74
N VAL A 48 -3.54 -4.22 -8.97
CA VAL A 48 -2.63 -5.31 -9.33
C VAL A 48 -1.24 -4.73 -9.55
N CYS A 49 -0.23 -5.31 -8.89
CA CYS A 49 1.16 -4.91 -9.04
C CYS A 49 1.61 -5.11 -10.49
N PRO A 50 2.20 -4.10 -11.15
CA PRO A 50 2.59 -4.23 -12.56
C PRO A 50 3.73 -5.24 -12.78
N ILE A 51 4.55 -5.52 -11.75
CA ILE A 51 5.72 -6.40 -11.82
C ILE A 51 5.34 -7.86 -11.52
N CYS A 52 4.90 -8.16 -10.29
CA CYS A 52 4.65 -9.54 -9.85
C CYS A 52 3.22 -10.02 -10.08
N LYS A 53 2.31 -9.13 -10.51
CA LYS A 53 0.87 -9.41 -10.70
C LYS A 53 0.10 -9.78 -9.43
N ASP A 54 0.71 -9.65 -8.24
CA ASP A 54 -0.01 -9.77 -6.95
C ASP A 54 -0.88 -8.56 -6.66
N TYR A 55 -1.85 -8.76 -5.78
CA TYR A 55 -2.70 -7.68 -5.29
C TYR A 55 -1.97 -6.73 -4.33
N MET A 56 -2.36 -5.47 -4.39
CA MET A 56 -1.86 -4.39 -3.54
C MET A 56 -2.97 -3.37 -3.26
N PRO A 57 -2.85 -2.51 -2.23
CA PRO A 57 -3.77 -1.40 -2.03
C PRO A 57 -3.86 -0.49 -3.27
N ALA A 58 -5.02 0.08 -3.57
CA ALA A 58 -5.11 1.09 -4.63
C ALA A 58 -4.29 2.35 -4.28
N GLY A 59 -3.81 3.06 -5.31
CA GLY A 59 -3.04 4.30 -5.15
C GLY A 59 -1.54 4.13 -4.88
N VAL A 60 -1.04 2.91 -4.66
CA VAL A 60 0.40 2.64 -4.59
C VAL A 60 0.95 2.21 -5.95
N ILE A 61 2.21 2.57 -6.24
CA ILE A 61 2.86 2.25 -7.52
C ILE A 61 3.26 0.76 -7.59
N LEU A 62 3.84 0.23 -6.51
CA LEU A 62 4.35 -1.13 -6.41
C LEU A 62 3.92 -1.78 -5.10
N CYS A 63 3.69 -3.10 -5.13
CA CYS A 63 3.39 -3.86 -3.92
C CYS A 63 4.57 -3.83 -2.94
N LYS A 64 4.31 -4.19 -1.67
CA LYS A 64 5.30 -4.09 -0.58
C LYS A 64 6.58 -4.89 -0.87
N SER A 65 6.46 -6.09 -1.44
CA SER A 65 7.61 -6.95 -1.79
C SER A 65 8.44 -6.34 -2.93
N CYS A 66 7.80 -5.91 -4.02
CA CYS A 66 8.49 -5.26 -5.13
C CYS A 66 9.18 -3.96 -4.73
N ARG A 67 8.57 -3.14 -3.84
CA ARG A 67 9.22 -1.94 -3.27
C ARG A 67 10.48 -2.30 -2.48
N ARG A 68 10.42 -3.32 -1.62
CA ARG A 68 11.59 -3.79 -0.87
C ARG A 68 12.71 -4.31 -1.78
N SER A 69 12.36 -5.08 -2.81
CA SER A 69 13.32 -5.58 -3.79
C SER A 69 13.98 -4.44 -4.57
N LEU A 70 13.21 -3.44 -5.02
CA LEU A 70 13.73 -2.26 -5.68
C LEU A 70 14.71 -1.49 -4.77
N LEU A 71 14.31 -1.22 -3.53
CA LEU A 71 15.15 -0.53 -2.55
C LEU A 71 16.45 -1.29 -2.28
N SER A 72 16.39 -2.62 -2.17
CA SER A 72 17.58 -3.45 -1.97
C SER A 72 18.53 -3.38 -3.16
N ARG A 73 18.02 -3.42 -4.40
CA ARG A 73 18.86 -3.27 -5.61
C ARG A 73 19.47 -1.88 -5.69
N PHE A 74 18.70 -0.85 -5.36
CA PHE A 74 19.18 0.53 -5.33
C PHE A 74 20.30 0.71 -4.29
N ARG A 75 20.12 0.20 -3.07
CA ARG A 75 21.16 0.21 -2.03
C ARG A 75 22.42 -0.53 -2.47
N GLY A 76 22.25 -1.74 -3.02
CA GLY A 76 23.39 -2.51 -3.54
C GLY A 76 24.15 -1.79 -4.64
N PHE A 77 23.46 -1.03 -5.51
CA PHE A 77 24.11 -0.16 -6.49
C PHE A 77 24.84 1.02 -5.80
N ALA A 78 24.17 1.73 -4.90
CA ALA A 78 24.75 2.88 -4.19
C ALA A 78 26.01 2.50 -3.40
N ASP A 79 26.02 1.32 -2.77
CA ASP A 79 27.16 0.83 -1.99
C ASP A 79 28.38 0.45 -2.86
N THR A 80 28.23 0.42 -4.19
CA THR A 80 29.34 0.21 -5.13
C THR A 80 29.99 1.49 -5.64
N LEU A 81 29.38 2.66 -5.36
CA LEU A 81 29.87 3.95 -5.83
C LEU A 81 31.06 4.43 -5.00
N ARG A 82 31.98 5.12 -5.67
CA ARG A 82 33.03 5.92 -5.02
C ARG A 82 32.50 7.32 -4.67
N GLU A 83 33.26 8.04 -3.86
CA GLU A 83 32.91 9.39 -3.41
C GLU A 83 32.64 10.34 -4.59
N GLU A 84 33.49 10.34 -5.62
CA GLU A 84 33.30 11.20 -6.80
C GLU A 84 32.07 10.83 -7.63
N GLU A 85 31.71 9.54 -7.66
CA GLU A 85 30.53 9.04 -8.36
C GLU A 85 29.24 9.36 -7.60
N GLU A 86 29.27 9.31 -6.25
CA GLU A 86 28.17 9.76 -5.41
C GLU A 86 27.93 11.27 -5.58
N ASP A 87 28.98 12.09 -5.59
CA ASP A 87 28.85 13.54 -5.75
C ASP A 87 28.26 13.92 -7.12
N GLN A 88 28.68 13.25 -8.20
CA GLN A 88 28.10 13.45 -9.53
C GLN A 88 26.62 13.05 -9.59
N LEU A 89 26.26 11.94 -8.93
CA LEU A 89 24.89 11.46 -8.88
C LEU A 89 23.99 12.38 -8.05
N ASP A 90 24.50 12.92 -6.94
CA ASP A 90 23.82 13.91 -6.11
C ASP A 90 23.58 15.22 -6.90
N GLU A 91 24.52 15.65 -7.74
CA GLU A 91 24.34 16.79 -8.66
C GLU A 91 23.18 16.55 -9.65
N TRP A 92 23.12 15.37 -10.28
CA TRP A 92 22.04 15.03 -11.23
C TRP A 92 20.67 14.87 -10.58
N LEU A 93 20.62 14.61 -9.28
CA LEU A 93 19.38 14.43 -8.51
C LEU A 93 18.89 15.72 -7.84
N ASP A 94 19.36 16.89 -8.31
CA ASP A 94 19.04 18.21 -7.77
C ASP A 94 19.30 18.31 -6.25
N GLY A 95 20.38 17.68 -5.78
CA GLY A 95 20.80 17.75 -4.37
C GLY A 95 19.97 16.88 -3.41
N ARG A 96 19.08 16.00 -3.89
CA ARG A 96 18.51 14.94 -3.05
C ARG A 96 19.56 13.87 -2.79
N SER A 97 20.30 14.04 -1.72
CA SER A 97 21.49 13.23 -1.46
C SER A 97 21.14 11.76 -1.21
N ILE A 98 21.83 10.89 -1.91
CA ILE A 98 21.79 9.45 -1.63
C ILE A 98 22.44 9.13 -0.27
N LYS A 99 23.20 10.06 0.33
CA LYS A 99 23.80 9.92 1.67
C LYS A 99 22.74 9.87 2.79
N GLU A 100 21.53 10.40 2.56
CA GLU A 100 20.39 10.32 3.51
C GLU A 100 19.72 8.92 3.54
N ARG A 101 20.19 7.95 2.73
CA ARG A 101 19.63 6.58 2.61
C ARG A 101 19.60 5.79 3.92
N SER A 102 20.44 6.15 4.89
CA SER A 102 20.53 5.51 6.21
C SER A 102 19.43 5.92 7.19
N GLU A 103 18.70 7.01 6.93
CA GLU A 103 17.69 7.53 7.86
C GLU A 103 16.34 6.80 7.77
N PHE A 104 16.09 6.05 6.69
CA PHE A 104 14.90 5.20 6.52
C PHE A 104 15.10 3.78 7.09
N ARG A 105 15.78 3.66 8.23
CA ARG A 105 16.12 2.37 8.87
C ARG A 105 14.97 1.83 9.73
#